data_AF-A0A1I7WBN4-F1
#
_entry.id   AF-A0A1I7WBN4-F1
#
_cell.length_a   1.000
_cell.length_b   1.000
_cell.length_c   1.000
_cell.angle_alpha   90.00
_cell.angle_beta   90.00
_cell.angle_gamma   90.00
#
_symmetry.space_group_name_H-M   'P 1'
#
loop_
_entity.id
_entity.type
_entity.pdbx_description
1 polymer ?
#
loop_
_entity_poly.entity_id
_entity_poly.type
_entity_poly.pdbx_seq_one_letter_code
_entity_poly.pdbx_strand_id
1 'polypeptide(L)'
;MLVHRAALGLLALGVLSVLNAFVATYQGAEKTYALDDYINTHWITTVIVFAGIGRLQAKERNLPGEVFSLTVNLISISVCGCAIGADAWNIFFILSTKVDSNPTLIYHLLIYNTFDIILCIGSISLGIYIVVSHLRSKQNVIRQAYSIYLFGLGIALTFISTSRLICYFAEMIVISHQDKFHHLFSNYTVDEPTWLIINIVVG
;
A
#
# COMPACT_ATOMS: atom_id res chain seq x y z
N MET A 1 -24.29 4.65 -8.61
CA MET A 1 -24.27 5.76 -7.62
C MET A 1 -23.36 5.50 -6.43
N LEU A 2 -23.45 4.35 -5.73
CA LEU A 2 -22.61 4.05 -4.56
C LEU A 2 -21.10 3.91 -4.89
N VAL A 3 -20.75 3.26 -6.00
CA VAL A 3 -19.34 3.13 -6.44
C VAL A 3 -18.68 4.47 -6.74
N HIS A 4 -19.46 5.42 -7.28
CA HIS A 4 -18.97 6.77 -7.54
C HIS A 4 -18.69 7.53 -6.23
N ARG A 5 -19.54 7.35 -5.21
CA ARG A 5 -19.29 7.89 -3.86
C ARG A 5 -18.06 7.26 -3.21
N ALA A 6 -17.85 5.95 -3.39
CA ALA A 6 -16.64 5.28 -2.92
C ALA A 6 -15.37 5.81 -3.60
N ALA A 7 -15.43 6.09 -4.91
CA ALA A 7 -14.32 6.69 -5.65
C ALA A 7 -14.00 8.13 -5.20
N LEU A 8 -15.03 8.94 -4.90
CA LEU A 8 -14.86 10.26 -4.30
C LEU A 8 -14.26 10.16 -2.88
N GLY A 9 -14.69 9.15 -2.10
CA GLY A 9 -14.11 8.85 -0.79
C GLY A 9 -12.62 8.49 -0.88
N LEU A 10 -12.23 7.65 -1.84
CA LEU A 10 -10.81 7.35 -2.10
C LEU A 10 -10.04 8.61 -2.47
N LEU A 11 -10.61 9.48 -3.30
CA LEU A 11 -9.93 10.73 -3.67
C LEU A 11 -9.72 11.64 -2.45
N ALA A 12 -10.71 11.73 -1.55
CA ALA A 12 -10.59 12.47 -0.30
C ALA A 12 -9.50 11.87 0.62
N LEU A 13 -9.48 10.54 0.79
CA LEU A 13 -8.44 9.85 1.57
C LEU A 13 -7.06 10.05 0.95
N GLY A 14 -6.93 9.99 -0.38
CA GLY A 14 -5.68 10.22 -1.08
C GLY A 14 -5.15 11.64 -0.91
N VAL A 15 -6.03 12.66 -0.94
CA VAL A 15 -5.64 14.04 -0.62
C VAL A 15 -5.15 14.15 0.83
N LEU A 16 -5.82 13.49 1.78
CA LEU A 16 -5.35 13.45 3.17
C LEU A 16 -4.00 12.74 3.31
N SER A 17 -3.75 11.66 2.56
CA SER A 17 -2.44 10.97 2.53
C SER A 17 -1.34 11.88 1.97
N VAL A 18 -1.63 12.65 0.91
CA VAL A 18 -0.69 13.66 0.39
C VAL A 18 -0.39 14.73 1.45
N LEU A 19 -1.41 15.23 2.16
CA LEU A 19 -1.20 16.20 3.24
C LEU A 19 -0.38 15.61 4.39
N ASN A 20 -0.66 14.35 4.76
CA ASN A 20 0.11 13.62 5.78
C ASN A 20 1.58 13.48 5.36
N ALA A 21 1.85 13.23 4.07
CA ALA A 21 3.19 13.17 3.52
C ALA A 21 3.93 14.50 3.60
N PHE A 22 3.27 15.61 3.28
CA PHE A 22 3.85 16.94 3.43
C PHE A 22 4.19 17.27 4.88
N VAL A 23 3.32 16.90 5.82
CA VAL A 23 3.58 17.10 7.26
C VAL A 23 4.79 16.27 7.71
N ALA A 24 4.87 15.01 7.29
CA ALA A 24 6.00 14.13 7.60
C ALA A 24 7.33 14.69 7.08
N THR A 25 7.34 15.15 5.82
CA THR A 25 8.53 15.75 5.19
C THR A 25 8.92 17.07 5.87
N TYR A 26 7.96 17.91 6.24
CA TYR A 26 8.23 19.16 6.95
C TYR A 26 8.84 18.91 8.34
N GLN A 27 8.37 17.86 9.03
CA GLN A 27 8.88 17.45 10.33
C GLN A 27 10.25 16.76 10.25
N GLY A 28 10.77 16.50 9.04
CA GLY A 28 12.02 15.78 8.83
C GLY A 28 11.93 14.34 9.31
N ALA A 29 10.75 13.73 9.29
CA ALA A 29 10.55 12.34 9.71
C ALA A 29 11.47 11.40 8.91
N GLU A 30 11.74 11.71 7.64
CA GLU A 30 12.66 10.96 6.77
C GLU A 30 14.15 11.12 7.13
N LYS A 31 14.49 12.10 7.96
CA LYS A 31 15.87 12.45 8.38
C LYS A 31 16.10 12.24 9.86
N THR A 32 15.24 11.49 10.54
CA THR A 32 15.44 11.21 11.95
C THR A 32 16.57 10.19 12.11
N TYR A 33 17.82 10.66 12.06
CA TYR A 33 19.06 9.89 12.30
C TYR A 33 19.12 9.18 13.67
N ALA A 34 18.08 9.35 14.50
CA ALA A 34 17.93 8.66 15.78
C ALA A 34 17.18 7.31 15.66
N LEU A 35 16.63 7.00 14.48
CA LEU A 35 15.88 5.77 14.20
C LEU A 35 16.43 5.14 12.91
N ASP A 36 17.60 4.51 12.99
CA ASP A 36 18.24 3.83 11.86
C ASP A 36 17.33 2.78 11.20
N ASP A 37 16.35 2.27 11.94
CA ASP A 37 15.38 1.27 11.50
C ASP A 37 13.99 1.85 11.08
N TYR A 38 13.83 3.17 10.92
CA TYR A 38 12.54 3.77 10.54
C TYR A 38 12.20 3.58 9.06
N ILE A 39 11.03 3.02 8.77
CA ILE A 39 10.56 2.78 7.40
C ILE A 39 9.72 3.97 6.93
N ASN A 40 10.11 4.59 5.83
CA ASN A 40 9.37 5.71 5.24
C ASN A 40 8.26 5.24 4.28
N THR A 41 7.01 5.54 4.62
CA THR A 41 5.79 5.12 3.90
C THR A 41 4.98 6.27 3.27
N HIS A 42 5.24 7.54 3.62
CA HIS A 42 4.27 8.62 3.34
C HIS A 42 4.04 8.89 1.85
N TRP A 43 5.09 8.89 1.03
CA TRP A 43 4.92 9.25 -0.39
C TRP A 43 4.27 8.11 -1.19
N ILE A 44 4.44 6.86 -0.75
CA ILE A 44 3.91 5.72 -1.50
C ILE A 44 2.39 5.61 -1.36
N THR A 45 1.81 6.06 -0.23
CA THR A 45 0.34 6.06 -0.02
C THR A 45 -0.39 7.07 -0.91
N THR A 46 0.31 8.01 -1.55
CA THR A 46 -0.30 8.94 -2.54
C THR A 46 -0.93 8.21 -3.76
N VAL A 47 -0.59 6.93 -3.96
CA VAL A 47 -1.22 6.05 -4.96
C VAL A 47 -2.76 5.99 -4.83
N ILE A 48 -3.29 6.24 -3.63
CA ILE A 48 -4.73 6.29 -3.34
C ILE A 48 -5.45 7.33 -4.21
N VAL A 49 -4.81 8.48 -4.50
CA VAL A 49 -5.37 9.52 -5.38
C VAL A 49 -5.62 8.97 -6.78
N PHE A 50 -4.64 8.24 -7.31
CA PHE A 50 -4.75 7.64 -8.65
C PHE A 50 -5.82 6.53 -8.69
N ALA A 51 -6.02 5.79 -7.60
CA ALA A 51 -7.11 4.81 -7.51
C ALA A 51 -8.49 5.46 -7.58
N GLY A 52 -8.68 6.58 -6.88
CA GLY A 52 -9.90 7.39 -6.96
C GLY A 52 -10.13 7.98 -8.35
N ILE A 53 -9.12 8.66 -8.91
CA ILE A 53 -9.18 9.25 -10.25
C ILE A 53 -9.45 8.19 -11.32
N GLY A 54 -8.72 7.08 -11.28
CA GLY A 54 -8.88 5.97 -12.22
C GLY A 54 -10.31 5.47 -12.26
N ARG A 55 -10.96 5.34 -11.10
CA ARG A 55 -12.36 4.93 -11.03
C ARG A 55 -13.34 6.00 -11.51
N LEU A 56 -13.07 7.28 -11.26
CA LEU A 56 -13.91 8.39 -11.75
C LEU A 56 -13.83 8.56 -13.27
N GLN A 57 -12.65 8.30 -13.86
CA GLN A 57 -12.42 8.41 -15.30
C GLN A 57 -12.85 7.15 -16.07
N ALA A 58 -12.97 6.01 -15.40
CA ALA A 58 -13.49 4.78 -15.98
C ALA A 58 -14.97 4.93 -16.34
N LYS A 59 -15.25 5.32 -17.58
CA LYS A 59 -16.58 5.23 -18.17
C LYS A 59 -16.97 3.75 -18.23
N GLU A 60 -18.18 3.40 -17.77
CA GLU A 60 -18.75 2.04 -17.69
C GLU A 60 -18.86 1.28 -19.05
N ARG A 61 -18.25 1.80 -20.12
CA ARG A 61 -18.25 1.20 -21.46
C ARG A 61 -16.87 1.13 -22.12
N ASN A 62 -15.81 1.63 -21.46
CA ASN A 62 -14.46 1.62 -22.02
C ASN A 62 -13.59 0.57 -21.32
N LEU A 63 -13.39 -0.59 -21.95
CA LEU A 63 -12.66 -1.72 -21.39
C LEU A 63 -11.23 -1.35 -20.92
N PRO A 64 -10.40 -0.64 -21.70
CA PRO A 64 -9.11 -0.13 -21.23
C PRO A 64 -9.20 0.71 -19.95
N GLY A 65 -10.22 1.57 -19.83
CA GLY A 65 -10.41 2.42 -18.65
C GLY A 65 -10.86 1.62 -17.42
N GLU A 66 -11.68 0.59 -17.64
CA GLU A 66 -12.09 -0.35 -16.59
C GLU A 66 -10.94 -1.18 -16.06
N VAL A 67 -10.11 -1.75 -16.96
CA VAL A 67 -8.91 -2.51 -16.60
C VAL A 67 -7.93 -1.61 -15.85
N PHE A 68 -7.64 -0.42 -16.39
CA PHE A 68 -6.75 0.55 -15.73
C PHE A 68 -7.26 0.93 -14.34
N SER A 69 -8.55 1.24 -14.19
CA SER A 69 -9.14 1.54 -12.88
C SER A 69 -9.00 0.38 -11.92
N LEU A 70 -9.26 -0.85 -12.38
CA LEU A 70 -9.16 -2.05 -11.55
C LEU A 70 -7.72 -2.25 -11.09
N THR A 71 -6.76 -2.23 -12.02
CA THR A 71 -5.33 -2.36 -11.77
C THR A 71 -4.83 -1.33 -10.75
N VAL A 72 -5.18 -0.04 -10.90
CA VAL A 72 -4.71 0.99 -9.97
C VAL A 72 -5.36 0.86 -8.59
N ASN A 73 -6.64 0.46 -8.51
CA ASN A 73 -7.30 0.21 -7.22
C ASN A 73 -6.68 -0.98 -6.49
N LEU A 74 -6.37 -2.03 -7.25
CA LEU A 74 -5.64 -3.19 -6.80
C LEU A 74 -4.28 -2.72 -6.25
N ILE A 75 -3.42 -2.10 -7.06
CA ILE A 75 -2.11 -1.59 -6.60
C ILE A 75 -2.23 -0.74 -5.32
N SER A 76 -3.24 0.14 -5.25
CA SER A 76 -3.48 0.97 -4.07
C SER A 76 -3.82 0.17 -2.82
N ILE A 77 -4.66 -0.87 -2.90
CA ILE A 77 -4.95 -1.76 -1.75
C ILE A 77 -3.66 -2.39 -1.25
N SER A 78 -2.84 -2.84 -2.19
CA SER A 78 -1.60 -3.56 -1.96
C SER A 78 -0.56 -2.68 -1.25
N VAL A 79 -0.33 -1.48 -1.78
CA VAL A 79 0.53 -0.46 -1.18
C VAL A 79 0.04 -0.08 0.22
N CYS A 80 -1.26 0.16 0.39
CA CYS A 80 -1.83 0.50 1.69
C CYS A 80 -1.64 -0.63 2.71
N GLY A 81 -1.75 -1.90 2.28
CA GLY A 81 -1.53 -3.05 3.15
C GLY A 81 -0.11 -3.09 3.70
N CYS A 82 0.87 -2.77 2.86
CA CYS A 82 2.27 -2.74 3.27
C CYS A 82 2.65 -1.48 4.05
N ALA A 83 2.03 -0.34 3.75
CA ALA A 83 2.14 0.86 4.58
C ALA A 83 1.66 0.59 6.01
N ILE A 84 0.49 -0.06 6.20
CA ILE A 84 -0.01 -0.44 7.53
C ILE A 84 1.02 -1.30 8.29
N GLY A 85 1.63 -2.28 7.61
CA GLY A 85 2.65 -3.15 8.22
C GLY A 85 3.89 -2.38 8.66
N ALA A 86 4.39 -1.50 7.79
CA ALA A 86 5.55 -0.65 8.07
C ALA A 86 5.28 0.39 9.17
N ASP A 87 4.12 1.04 9.16
CA ASP A 87 3.73 2.03 10.17
C ASP A 87 3.50 1.36 11.55
N ALA A 88 2.91 0.17 11.57
CA ALA A 88 2.76 -0.62 12.79
C ALA A 88 4.12 -1.03 13.36
N TRP A 89 5.06 -1.41 12.49
CA TRP A 89 6.45 -1.69 12.88
C TRP A 89 7.14 -0.45 13.44
N ASN A 90 6.99 0.70 12.79
CA ASN A 90 7.54 1.98 13.27
C ASN A 90 7.01 2.34 14.66
N ILE A 91 5.69 2.21 14.88
CA ILE A 91 5.08 2.46 16.20
C ILE A 91 5.63 1.49 17.24
N PHE A 92 5.69 0.19 16.93
CA PHE A 92 6.27 -0.81 17.83
C PHE A 92 7.72 -0.49 18.19
N PHE A 93 8.54 -0.11 17.20
CA PHE A 93 9.93 0.26 17.41
C PHE A 93 10.05 1.50 18.30
N ILE A 94 9.30 2.57 18.01
CA ILE A 94 9.29 3.82 18.80
C ILE A 94 8.89 3.57 20.26
N LEU A 95 7.93 2.67 20.51
CA LEU A 95 7.47 2.34 21.85
C LEU A 95 8.42 1.38 22.60
N SER A 96 9.12 0.50 21.89
CA SER A 96 10.01 -0.51 22.48
C SER A 96 11.41 0.02 22.75
N THR A 97 11.91 0.92 21.92
CA THR A 97 13.17 1.61 22.16
C THR A 97 12.92 2.81 23.08
N LYS A 98 13.60 2.85 24.22
CA LYS A 98 13.72 4.07 25.03
C LYS A 98 14.64 5.05 24.29
N VAL A 99 14.16 5.59 23.18
CA VAL A 99 14.92 6.57 22.42
C VAL A 99 15.00 7.82 23.30
N ASP A 100 16.21 8.24 23.70
CA ASP A 100 16.49 9.52 24.38
C ASP A 100 16.28 10.73 23.43
N SER A 101 15.24 10.64 22.60
CA SER A 101 14.82 11.66 21.66
C SER A 101 13.96 12.71 22.35
N ASN A 102 13.90 13.89 21.75
CA ASN A 102 12.98 14.94 22.15
C ASN A 102 11.53 14.39 22.21
N PRO A 103 10.82 14.46 23.35
CA PRO A 103 9.51 13.85 23.53
C PRO A 103 8.45 14.38 22.56
N THR A 104 8.62 15.62 22.08
CA THR A 104 7.73 16.21 21.07
C THR A 104 7.87 15.50 19.72
N LEU A 105 9.08 15.12 19.33
CA LEU A 105 9.35 14.40 18.08
C LEU A 105 8.73 13.00 18.09
N ILE A 106 8.87 12.28 19.20
CA ILE A 106 8.26 10.95 19.40
C ILE A 106 6.74 11.03 19.24
N TYR A 107 6.11 12.04 19.87
CA TYR A 107 4.67 12.22 19.79
C TYR A 107 4.20 12.50 18.36
N HIS A 108 4.92 13.34 17.63
CA HIS A 108 4.61 13.63 16.22
C HIS A 108 4.75 12.38 15.33
N LEU A 109 5.81 11.58 15.51
CA LEU A 109 5.99 10.32 14.77
C LEU A 109 4.87 9.32 15.07
N LEU A 110 4.45 9.20 16.34
CA LEU A 110 3.35 8.31 16.72
C LEU A 110 2.02 8.73 16.08
N ILE A 111 1.68 10.03 16.14
CA ILE A 111 0.46 10.54 15.50
C ILE A 111 0.50 10.29 14.00
N TYR A 112 1.61 10.61 13.36
CA TYR A 112 1.79 10.47 11.93
C TYR A 112 1.56 9.02 11.46
N ASN A 113 2.26 8.05 12.06
CA ASN A 113 2.13 6.63 11.69
C ASN A 113 0.71 6.11 11.99
N THR A 114 0.11 6.54 13.11
CA THR A 114 -1.28 6.16 13.45
C THR A 114 -2.27 6.71 12.43
N PHE A 115 -2.08 7.95 12.00
CA PHE A 115 -2.94 8.58 11.02
C PHE A 115 -2.82 7.92 9.65
N ASP A 116 -1.60 7.58 9.22
CA ASP A 116 -1.36 6.90 7.94
C ASP A 116 -2.00 5.49 7.91
N ILE A 117 -1.93 4.74 9.02
CA ILE A 117 -2.66 3.47 9.20
C ILE A 117 -4.16 3.66 8.99
N ILE A 118 -4.77 4.68 9.61
CA ILE A 118 -6.22 4.94 9.48
C ILE A 118 -6.59 5.26 8.03
N LEU A 119 -5.79 6.10 7.36
CA LEU A 119 -6.00 6.44 5.95
C LEU A 119 -5.87 5.21 5.04
N CYS A 120 -4.88 4.36 5.30
CA CYS A 120 -4.67 3.11 4.57
C CYS A 120 -5.81 2.11 4.78
N ILE A 121 -6.30 1.92 6.01
CA ILE A 121 -7.46 1.05 6.30
C ILE A 121 -8.71 1.55 5.57
N GLY A 122 -8.97 2.85 5.61
CA GLY A 122 -10.09 3.45 4.89
C GLY A 122 -9.99 3.23 3.38
N SER A 123 -8.77 3.37 2.84
CA SER A 123 -8.51 3.22 1.41
C SER A 123 -8.61 1.77 0.94
N ILE A 124 -8.11 0.82 1.73
CA ILE A 124 -8.31 -0.62 1.47
C ILE A 124 -9.80 -0.95 1.47
N SER A 125 -10.54 -0.47 2.46
CA SER A 125 -11.97 -0.76 2.58
C SER A 125 -12.77 -0.26 1.36
N LEU A 126 -12.51 0.97 0.93
CA LEU A 126 -13.15 1.54 -0.27
C LEU A 126 -12.66 0.89 -1.56
N GLY A 127 -11.37 0.59 -1.66
CA GLY A 127 -10.77 -0.13 -2.80
C GLY A 127 -11.38 -1.52 -2.98
N ILE A 128 -11.45 -2.31 -1.91
CA ILE A 128 -12.11 -3.64 -1.90
C ILE A 128 -13.56 -3.50 -2.35
N TYR A 129 -14.29 -2.51 -1.83
CA TYR A 129 -15.68 -2.27 -2.25
C TYR A 129 -15.79 -2.00 -3.76
N ILE A 130 -14.90 -1.19 -4.33
CA ILE A 130 -14.87 -0.88 -5.77
C ILE A 130 -14.52 -2.13 -6.58
N VAL A 131 -13.51 -2.90 -6.17
CA VAL A 131 -13.09 -4.15 -6.83
C VAL A 131 -14.22 -5.18 -6.80
N VAL A 132 -14.81 -5.44 -5.64
CA VAL A 132 -15.93 -6.38 -5.49
C VAL A 132 -17.14 -5.93 -6.31
N SER A 133 -17.46 -4.64 -6.31
CA SER A 133 -18.54 -4.11 -7.15
C SER A 133 -18.25 -4.26 -8.63
N HIS A 134 -16.98 -4.21 -9.05
CA HIS A 134 -16.56 -4.45 -10.42
C HIS A 134 -16.72 -5.92 -10.82
N LEU A 135 -16.29 -6.84 -9.96
CA LEU A 135 -16.40 -8.29 -10.17
C LEU A 135 -17.85 -8.78 -10.20
N ARG A 136 -18.74 -8.19 -9.40
CA ARG A 136 -20.16 -8.54 -9.35
C ARG A 136 -20.98 -7.96 -10.52
N SER A 137 -20.38 -7.18 -11.42
CA SER A 137 -21.09 -6.63 -12.57
C SER A 137 -21.43 -7.72 -13.59
N LYS A 138 -22.69 -7.78 -14.04
CA LYS A 138 -23.20 -8.79 -14.99
C LYS A 138 -22.39 -8.85 -16.30
N GLN A 139 -21.84 -7.72 -16.77
CA GLN A 139 -21.02 -7.66 -17.98
C GLN A 139 -19.64 -8.30 -17.79
N ASN A 140 -19.08 -8.24 -16.58
CA ASN A 140 -17.76 -8.79 -16.28
C ASN A 140 -17.81 -10.28 -16.00
N VAL A 141 -18.90 -10.79 -15.42
CA VAL A 141 -19.15 -12.23 -15.27
C VAL A 141 -19.16 -12.95 -16.62
N ILE A 142 -19.73 -12.33 -17.65
CA ILE A 142 -19.75 -12.88 -19.03
C ILE A 142 -18.34 -12.85 -19.66
N ARG A 143 -17.55 -11.79 -19.40
CA ARG A 143 -16.19 -11.65 -19.93
C ARG A 143 -15.17 -12.56 -19.23
N GLN A 144 -15.30 -12.77 -17.92
CA GLN A 144 -14.46 -13.68 -17.14
C GLN A 144 -14.59 -15.15 -17.55
N ALA A 145 -15.79 -15.57 -17.99
CA ALA A 145 -16.04 -16.93 -18.45
C ALA A 145 -15.16 -17.36 -19.65
N TYR A 146 -14.60 -16.41 -20.41
CA TYR A 146 -13.78 -16.68 -21.59
C TYR A 146 -12.26 -16.67 -21.35
N SER A 147 -11.78 -16.41 -20.12
CA SER A 147 -10.34 -16.20 -19.87
C SER A 147 -9.75 -17.01 -18.72
N ILE A 148 -9.91 -18.33 -18.79
CA ILE A 148 -9.36 -19.29 -17.83
C ILE A 148 -7.82 -19.21 -17.74
N TYR A 149 -7.13 -18.93 -18.84
CA TYR A 149 -5.67 -18.84 -18.89
C TYR A 149 -5.11 -17.60 -18.17
N LEU A 150 -5.74 -16.43 -18.33
CA LEU A 150 -5.35 -15.21 -17.60
C LEU A 150 -5.67 -15.33 -16.10
N PHE A 151 -6.78 -15.99 -15.76
CA PHE A 151 -7.11 -16.29 -14.36
C PHE A 151 -6.07 -17.23 -13.71
N GLY A 152 -5.60 -18.25 -14.44
CA GLY A 152 -4.55 -19.15 -13.97
C GLY A 152 -3.19 -18.47 -13.81
N LEU A 153 -2.79 -17.63 -14.77
CA LEU A 153 -1.58 -16.80 -14.67
C LEU A 153 -1.65 -15.83 -13.49
N GLY A 154 -2.84 -15.28 -13.25
CA GLY A 154 -3.11 -14.38 -12.16
C GLY A 154 -2.91 -15.00 -10.79
N ILE A 155 -3.56 -16.15 -10.55
CA ILE A 155 -3.37 -16.95 -9.34
C ILE A 155 -1.90 -17.33 -9.14
N ALA A 156 -1.19 -17.69 -10.21
CA ALA A 156 0.23 -18.05 -10.14
C ALA A 156 1.11 -16.84 -9.75
N LEU A 157 0.86 -15.66 -10.35
CA LEU A 157 1.54 -14.42 -10.00
C LEU A 157 1.33 -14.09 -8.52
N THR A 158 0.10 -14.28 -8.06
CA THR A 158 -0.30 -14.01 -6.68
C THR A 158 0.29 -14.96 -5.68
N PHE A 159 0.32 -16.25 -6.01
CA PHE A 159 0.98 -17.25 -5.18
C PHE A 159 2.50 -17.02 -5.09
N ILE A 160 3.19 -16.89 -6.24
CA ILE A 160 4.64 -16.69 -6.29
C ILE A 160 5.05 -15.44 -5.51
N SER A 161 4.31 -14.37 -5.69
CA SER A 161 4.66 -13.09 -5.08
C SER A 161 4.34 -13.05 -3.58
N THR A 162 3.25 -13.70 -3.15
CA THR A 162 2.95 -13.88 -1.71
C THR A 162 3.99 -14.77 -1.04
N SER A 163 4.38 -15.88 -1.67
CA SER A 163 5.42 -16.77 -1.15
C SER A 163 6.75 -16.05 -0.99
N ARG A 164 7.14 -15.22 -1.96
CA ARG A 164 8.39 -14.47 -1.90
C ARG A 164 8.33 -13.32 -0.90
N LEU A 165 7.18 -12.69 -0.70
CA LEU A 165 6.95 -11.73 0.38
C LEU A 165 7.07 -12.39 1.77
N ILE A 166 6.53 -13.61 1.93
CA ILE A 166 6.68 -14.41 3.16
C ILE A 166 8.16 -14.80 3.38
N CYS A 167 8.85 -15.26 2.34
CA CYS A 167 10.28 -15.56 2.41
C CYS A 167 11.10 -14.32 2.78
N TYR A 168 10.74 -13.16 2.24
CA TYR A 168 11.36 -11.87 2.56
C TYR A 168 11.20 -11.51 4.04
N PHE A 169 9.99 -11.61 4.60
CA PHE A 169 9.78 -11.39 6.04
C PHE A 169 10.44 -12.47 6.92
N ALA A 170 10.49 -13.73 6.47
CA ALA A 170 11.19 -14.80 7.19
C ALA A 170 12.71 -14.58 7.22
N GLU A 171 13.31 -14.12 6.12
CA GLU A 171 14.74 -13.80 6.03
C GLU A 171 15.11 -12.64 6.96
N MET A 172 14.24 -11.64 7.08
CA MET A 172 14.40 -10.52 8.03
C MET A 172 14.35 -10.93 9.52
N ILE A 173 13.72 -12.07 9.83
CA ILE A 173 13.66 -12.63 11.19
C ILE A 173 14.93 -13.46 11.48
N VAL A 174 15.47 -14.16 10.48
CA VAL A 174 16.65 -15.04 10.63
C VAL A 174 17.97 -14.24 10.71
N ILE A 175 18.06 -13.07 10.09
CA ILE A 175 19.23 -12.19 10.18
C ILE A 175 19.18 -11.45 11.53
N SER A 176 19.73 -12.04 12.60
CA SER A 176 19.69 -11.45 13.95
C SER A 176 20.95 -10.64 14.35
N HIS A 177 21.94 -10.46 13.45
CA HIS A 177 23.26 -9.93 13.85
C HIS A 177 23.90 -8.87 12.94
N GLN A 178 23.29 -8.49 11.81
CA GLN A 178 23.78 -7.37 10.98
C GLN A 178 22.68 -6.33 10.82
N ASP A 179 23.09 -5.06 10.62
CA ASP A 179 22.21 -3.93 10.31
C ASP A 179 21.25 -4.31 9.18
N LYS A 180 20.02 -4.65 9.57
CA LYS A 180 19.01 -5.24 8.70
C LYS A 180 18.74 -4.35 7.49
N PHE A 181 18.81 -3.04 7.69
CA PHE A 181 18.70 -2.03 6.65
C PHE A 181 19.85 -2.05 5.64
N HIS A 182 21.10 -2.19 6.09
CA HIS A 182 22.24 -2.20 5.16
C HIS A 182 22.23 -3.45 4.26
N HIS A 183 21.82 -4.59 4.81
CA HIS A 183 21.63 -5.83 4.05
C HIS A 183 20.43 -5.76 3.10
N LEU A 184 19.37 -5.02 3.47
CA LEU A 184 18.21 -4.74 2.63
C LEU A 184 18.63 -3.96 1.38
N PHE A 185 19.39 -2.87 1.56
CA PHE A 185 19.82 -1.98 0.49
C PHE A 185 20.92 -2.57 -0.41
N SER A 186 21.70 -3.54 0.08
CA SER A 186 22.79 -4.13 -0.72
C SER A 186 22.34 -5.30 -1.60
N ASN A 187 21.32 -6.07 -1.16
CA ASN A 187 20.90 -7.30 -1.84
C ASN A 187 19.52 -7.20 -2.52
N TYR A 188 18.68 -6.26 -2.10
CA TYR A 188 17.33 -6.07 -2.65
C TYR A 188 17.15 -4.61 -3.09
N THR A 189 16.54 -4.38 -4.24
CA THR A 189 16.14 -3.02 -4.60
C THR A 189 14.91 -2.64 -3.79
N VAL A 190 14.84 -1.40 -3.28
CA VAL A 190 13.78 -0.90 -2.36
C VAL A 190 12.36 -1.12 -2.91
N ASP A 191 12.24 -1.28 -4.22
CA ASP A 191 11.00 -1.53 -4.94
C ASP A 191 10.62 -3.01 -5.05
N GLU A 192 11.46 -3.98 -4.70
CA GLU A 192 11.18 -5.41 -4.84
C GLU A 192 9.96 -5.88 -4.03
N PRO A 193 9.76 -5.46 -2.76
CA PRO A 193 8.51 -5.71 -2.05
C PRO A 193 7.33 -5.07 -2.78
N THR A 194 7.47 -3.83 -3.25
CA THR A 194 6.44 -3.10 -4.00
C THR A 194 6.07 -3.83 -5.29
N TRP A 195 7.02 -4.41 -6.02
CA TRP A 195 6.79 -5.21 -7.22
C TRP A 195 6.11 -6.55 -6.91
N LEU A 196 6.49 -7.20 -5.82
CA LEU A 196 5.81 -8.42 -5.36
C LEU A 196 4.36 -8.11 -5.00
N ILE A 197 4.13 -7.05 -4.25
CA ILE A 197 2.82 -6.52 -3.89
C ILE A 197 1.98 -6.17 -5.14
N ILE A 198 2.58 -5.55 -6.15
CA ILE A 198 1.94 -5.29 -7.45
C ILE A 198 1.60 -6.60 -8.14
N ASN A 199 2.51 -7.58 -8.17
CA ASN A 199 2.26 -8.88 -8.79
C ASN A 199 1.21 -9.72 -8.04
N ILE A 200 1.10 -9.61 -6.71
CA ILE A 200 0.01 -10.21 -5.90
C ILE A 200 -1.36 -9.71 -6.32
N VAL A 201 -1.38 -8.54 -6.95
CA VAL A 201 -2.59 -7.75 -7.03
C VAL A 201 -2.98 -7.44 -8.46
N VAL A 202 -2.04 -7.51 -9.40
CA VAL A 202 -2.31 -7.57 -10.83
C VAL A 202 -2.60 -9.01 -11.27
N GLY A 203 -2.11 -10.00 -10.53
CA GLY A 203 -2.42 -11.41 -10.77
C GLY A 203 -3.84 -11.78 -10.37
#